data_AF-A0AAD6A9T4-F1
#
_entry.id   AF-A0AAD6A9T4-F1
#
_cell.length_a   1.000
_cell.length_b   1.000
_cell.length_c   1.000
_cell.angle_alpha   90.00
_cell.angle_beta   90.00
_cell.angle_gamma   90.00
#
_symmetry.space_group_name_H-M   'P 1'
#
loop_
_entity.id
_entity.type
_entity.pdbx_description
1 polymer ?
#
loop_
_entity_poly.entity_id
_entity_poly.type
_entity_poly.pdbx_seq_one_letter_code
_entity_poly.pdbx_strand_id
1 'polypeptide(L)'
;MVIFNGQLKIRIREALDLKPTAWSLRHAVGPKTQSFLLDTYIALNVHEGRRLELSVFHDAPIGCDDFVANCIIQLEDILHSGSKHFENWKVSTIVNQLQEDDEEKE
;
A
#
# COMPACT_ATOMS: atom_id res chain seq x y z
N MET A 1 20.06 -15.88 5.01
CA MET A 1 18.95 -14.90 5.06
C MET A 1 19.49 -13.58 4.54
N VAL A 2 18.88 -13.03 3.49
CA VAL A 2 19.35 -11.77 2.89
C VAL A 2 18.81 -10.61 3.71
N ILE A 3 19.68 -9.64 4.01
CA ILE A 3 19.39 -8.49 4.85
C ILE A 3 19.93 -7.24 4.16
N PHE A 4 19.09 -6.20 4.08
CA PHE A 4 19.46 -4.92 3.51
C PHE A 4 19.97 -3.96 4.59
N ASN A 5 21.16 -3.39 4.36
CA ASN A 5 21.72 -2.31 5.14
C ASN A 5 22.16 -1.21 4.18
N GLY A 6 21.59 -0.01 4.31
CA GLY A 6 21.93 1.11 3.43
C GLY A 6 20.79 2.09 3.24
N GLN A 7 20.91 2.94 2.23
CA GLN A 7 19.89 3.93 1.90
C GLN A 7 18.92 3.35 0.85
N LEU A 8 17.64 3.30 1.18
CA LEU A 8 16.56 2.94 0.29
C LEU A 8 15.88 4.21 -0.22
N LYS A 9 15.81 4.37 -1.54
CA LYS A 9 15.14 5.47 -2.24
C LYS A 9 13.96 4.90 -3.01
N ILE A 10 12.76 5.38 -2.74
CA ILE A 10 11.51 4.86 -3.27
C ILE A 10 10.81 6.01 -3.96
N ARG A 11 10.27 5.77 -5.16
CA ARG A 11 9.34 6.69 -5.82
C ARG A 11 8.09 5.92 -6.22
N ILE A 12 6.94 6.29 -5.64
CA ILE A 12 5.65 5.75 -6.07
C ILE A 12 5.23 6.49 -7.33
N ARG A 13 4.92 5.76 -8.41
CA ARG A 13 4.49 6.36 -9.68
C ARG A 13 2.98 6.52 -9.68
N GLU A 14 2.29 5.40 -9.77
CA GLU A 14 0.83 5.33 -9.80
C GLU A 14 0.38 3.96 -9.28
N ALA A 15 -0.90 3.89 -8.91
CA ALA A 15 -1.61 2.65 -8.62
C ALA A 15 -2.87 2.63 -9.48
N LEU A 16 -3.07 1.52 -10.19
CA LEU A 16 -4.18 1.35 -11.13
C LEU A 16 -5.10 0.24 -10.64
N ASP A 17 -6.35 0.26 -11.10
CA ASP A 17 -7.36 -0.80 -10.89
C ASP A 17 -7.62 -1.16 -9.42
N LEU A 18 -7.42 -0.21 -8.50
CA LEU A 18 -7.79 -0.36 -7.09
C LEU A 18 -9.31 -0.51 -6.96
N LYS A 19 -9.75 -1.53 -6.24
CA LYS A 19 -11.17 -1.76 -5.96
C LYS A 19 -11.53 -1.15 -4.60
N PRO A 20 -12.53 -0.26 -4.53
CA PRO A 20 -13.04 0.21 -3.24
C PRO A 20 -13.49 -0.96 -2.37
N THR A 21 -13.28 -0.87 -1.06
CA THR A 21 -13.88 -1.81 -0.11
C THR A 21 -15.36 -1.51 0.08
N ALA A 22 -16.15 -2.52 0.51
CA ALA A 22 -17.56 -2.31 0.81
C ALA A 22 -17.78 -1.21 1.85
N TRP A 23 -16.91 -1.13 2.88
CA TRP A 23 -16.95 -0.08 3.91
C TRP A 23 -16.77 1.32 3.30
N SER A 24 -15.77 1.46 2.42
CA SER A 24 -15.45 2.74 1.78
C SER A 24 -16.56 3.30 0.89
N LEU A 25 -17.47 2.44 0.42
CA LEU A 25 -18.63 2.86 -0.37
C LEU A 25 -19.79 3.36 0.47
N ARG A 26 -19.88 3.00 1.75
CA ARG A 26 -21.10 3.28 2.56
C ARG A 26 -21.32 4.76 2.86
N HIS A 27 -20.26 5.56 2.86
CA HIS A 27 -20.31 7.00 3.08
C HIS A 27 -19.75 7.80 1.91
N ALA A 28 -19.60 7.19 0.73
CA ALA A 28 -19.09 7.88 -0.45
C ALA A 28 -20.11 8.91 -0.95
N VAL A 29 -19.90 10.18 -0.58
CA VAL A 29 -20.73 11.30 -1.06
C VAL A 29 -20.08 11.93 -2.30
N GLY A 30 -20.63 11.62 -3.48
CA GLY A 30 -20.27 12.23 -4.76
C GLY A 30 -18.94 11.77 -5.37
N PRO A 31 -18.66 12.14 -6.65
CA PRO A 31 -17.41 11.78 -7.31
C PRO A 31 -16.26 12.58 -6.71
N LYS A 32 -15.38 11.91 -5.98
CA LYS A 32 -14.12 12.49 -5.49
C LYS A 32 -12.97 12.10 -6.42
N THR A 33 -12.55 13.02 -7.28
CA THR A 33 -11.20 12.96 -7.88
C THR A 33 -10.25 13.68 -6.93
N GLN A 34 -9.75 12.98 -5.92
CA GLN A 34 -8.77 13.54 -4.99
C GLN A 34 -7.39 13.44 -5.66
N SER A 35 -7.01 14.45 -6.45
CA SER A 35 -5.64 14.56 -6.94
C SER A 35 -4.76 15.01 -5.78
N PHE A 36 -4.15 14.06 -5.09
CA PHE A 36 -3.12 14.39 -4.12
C PHE A 36 -1.81 14.70 -4.83
N LEU A 37 -1.26 15.89 -4.58
CA LEU A 37 0.17 16.16 -4.75
C LEU A 37 0.92 15.53 -3.57
N LEU A 38 0.88 14.21 -3.46
CA LEU A 38 1.76 13.50 -2.55
C LEU A 38 3.18 13.58 -3.11
N ASP A 39 4.14 14.01 -2.29
CA ASP A 39 5.55 13.77 -2.63
C ASP A 39 5.77 12.27 -2.58
N THR A 40 5.78 11.64 -3.76
CA THR A 40 5.87 10.20 -3.87
C THR A 40 7.30 9.68 -3.68
N TYR A 41 8.26 10.58 -3.44
CA TYR A 41 9.66 10.24 -3.23
C TYR A 41 9.99 10.14 -1.73
N ILE A 42 10.53 8.99 -1.34
CA ILE A 42 10.93 8.70 0.03
C ILE A 42 12.37 8.21 0.03
N ALA A 43 13.21 8.77 0.89
CA ALA A 43 14.57 8.30 1.11
C ALA A 43 14.78 7.98 2.60
N LEU A 44 15.16 6.75 2.90
CA LEU A 44 15.33 6.26 4.27
C LEU A 44 16.62 5.47 4.42
N ASN A 45 17.28 5.60 5.56
CA ASN A 45 18.38 4.72 5.96
C ASN A 45 17.78 3.51 6.67
N VAL A 46 18.04 2.32 6.13
CA VAL A 46 17.53 1.06 6.63
C VAL A 46 18.69 0.25 7.20
N HIS A 47 18.48 -0.25 8.42
CA HIS A 47 19.35 -1.19 9.07
C HIS A 47 18.59 -2.49 9.28
N GLU A 48 19.21 -3.60 8.91
CA GLU A 48 18.67 -4.95 9.04
C GLU A 48 17.31 -5.19 8.36
N GLY A 49 17.04 -4.49 7.25
CA GLY A 49 15.77 -4.55 6.52
C GLY A 49 15.58 -5.88 5.79
N ARG A 50 14.34 -6.40 5.80
CA ARG A 50 13.96 -7.65 5.09
C ARG A 50 12.96 -7.43 3.97
N ARG A 51 11.92 -6.63 4.24
CA ARG A 51 10.82 -6.38 3.31
C ARG A 51 10.42 -4.91 3.35
N LEU A 52 9.91 -4.42 2.22
CA LEU A 52 9.19 -3.17 2.11
C LEU A 52 7.70 -3.51 1.98
N GLU A 53 6.85 -2.83 2.75
CA GLU A 53 5.41 -2.97 2.66
C GLU A 53 4.79 -1.62 2.32
N LEU A 54 3.98 -1.59 1.27
CA LEU A 54 3.24 -0.41 0.81
C LEU A 54 1.75 -0.72 0.96
N SER A 55 1.02 0.12 1.69
CA SER A 55 -0.42 -0.07 1.94
C SER A 55 -1.20 1.12 1.41
N VAL A 56 -2.34 0.84 0.79
CA VAL A 56 -3.28 1.82 0.26
C VAL A 56 -4.51 1.85 1.14
N PHE A 57 -4.90 3.06 1.54
CA PHE A 57 -6.09 3.30 2.34
C PHE A 57 -7.01 4.30 1.66
N HIS A 58 -8.31 4.19 1.93
CA HIS A 58 -9.30 5.21 1.57
C HIS A 58 -9.36 6.25 2.69
N ASP A 59 -9.16 7.52 2.35
CA ASP A 59 -9.26 8.69 3.24
C ASP A 59 -10.71 8.90 3.71
N ALA A 60 -11.02 8.38 4.89
CA ALA A 60 -12.38 8.40 5.44
C ALA A 60 -12.69 9.79 6.01
N PRO A 61 -13.80 10.45 5.61
CA PRO A 61 -14.14 11.77 6.14
C PRO A 61 -14.34 11.80 7.67
N ILE A 62 -14.74 10.67 8.24
CA ILE A 62 -15.00 10.48 9.67
C ILE A 62 -14.61 9.04 10.01
N GLY A 63 -13.87 8.85 11.11
CA GLY A 63 -13.45 7.52 11.58
C GLY A 63 -12.06 7.12 11.10
N CYS A 64 -11.80 5.82 11.06
CA CYS A 64 -10.55 5.25 10.57
C CYS A 64 -10.57 5.10 9.05
N ASP A 65 -9.41 5.26 8.40
CA ASP A 65 -9.25 5.01 6.98
C ASP A 65 -9.42 3.52 6.64
N ASP A 66 -10.03 3.24 5.49
CA ASP A 66 -10.28 1.86 5.06
C ASP A 66 -9.07 1.29 4.35
N PHE A 67 -8.53 0.18 4.84
CA PHE A 67 -7.50 -0.56 4.12
C PHE A 67 -8.06 -1.13 2.81
N VAL A 68 -7.40 -0.83 1.69
CA VAL A 68 -7.81 -1.25 0.34
C VAL A 68 -6.96 -2.40 -0.17
N ALA A 69 -5.64 -2.24 -0.14
CA ALA A 69 -4.69 -3.21 -0.67
C ALA A 69 -3.28 -2.96 -0.10
N ASN A 70 -2.44 -3.99 -0.16
CA ASN A 70 -1.01 -3.83 0.10
C ASN A 70 -0.15 -4.53 -0.94
N CYS A 71 1.09 -4.10 -1.02
CA CYS A 71 2.15 -4.77 -1.75
C CYS A 71 3.33 -4.99 -0.83
N ILE A 72 3.83 -6.23 -0.78
CA ILE A 72 5.04 -6.59 -0.05
C ILE A 72 6.12 -6.92 -1.06
N ILE A 73 7.28 -6.27 -0.91
CA ILE A 73 8.46 -6.49 -1.73
C ILE A 73 9.55 -7.03 -0.81
N GLN A 74 10.02 -8.25 -1.07
CA GLN A 74 11.18 -8.77 -0.37
C GLN A 74 12.42 -8.03 -0.88
N LEU A 75 13.23 -7.49 0.03
CA LEU A 75 14.45 -6.76 -0.36
C LEU A 75 15.49 -7.69 -0.97
N GLU A 76 15.39 -8.99 -0.70
CA GLU A 76 16.22 -10.00 -1.32
C GLU A 76 16.00 -10.09 -2.84
N ASP A 77 14.75 -9.98 -3.32
CA ASP A 77 14.43 -9.97 -4.74
C ASP A 77 15.11 -8.81 -5.48
N ILE A 78 15.24 -7.67 -4.81
CA ILE A 78 15.92 -6.49 -5.33
C ILE A 78 17.43 -6.74 -5.37
N LEU A 79 18.00 -7.23 -4.27
CA LEU A 79 19.44 -7.43 -4.11
C LEU A 79 20.00 -8.54 -5.00
N HIS A 80 19.24 -9.63 -5.23
CA HIS A 80 19.68 -10.75 -6.06
C HIS A 80 19.87 -10.38 -7.54
N SER A 81 19.25 -9.30 -8.01
CA SER A 81 19.44 -8.81 -9.37
C SER A 81 20.85 -8.22 -9.61
N GLY A 82 21.65 -8.02 -8.55
CA GLY A 82 22.92 -7.29 -8.61
C GLY A 82 22.76 -5.79 -8.89
N SER A 83 21.51 -5.33 -9.03
CA SER A 83 21.17 -3.94 -9.33
C SER A 83 21.08 -3.11 -8.05
N LYS A 84 21.47 -1.84 -8.16
CA LYS A 84 21.20 -0.80 -7.15
C LYS A 84 19.88 -0.07 -7.40
N HIS A 85 19.20 -0.40 -8.50
CA HIS A 85 17.96 0.23 -8.95
C HIS A 85 16.92 -0.84 -9.28
N PHE A 86 15.71 -0.66 -8.76
CA PHE A 86 14.58 -1.52 -9.03
C PHE A 86 13.41 -0.65 -9.51
N GLU A 87 12.91 -0.94 -10.70
CA GLU A 87 11.72 -0.29 -11.26
C GLU A 87 10.89 -1.37 -11.94
N ASN A 88 9.74 -1.68 -11.36
CA ASN A 88 8.80 -2.64 -11.92
C ASN A 88 7.40 -2.44 -11.31
N TRP A 89 6.38 -2.85 -12.05
CA TRP A 89 5.03 -2.99 -11.51
C TRP A 89 5.00 -4.11 -10.47
N LYS A 90 4.27 -3.88 -9.39
CA LYS A 90 4.00 -4.91 -8.40
C LYS A 90 2.50 -5.07 -8.20
N VAL A 91 2.07 -6.32 -8.32
CA VAL A 91 0.68 -6.70 -8.01
C VAL A 91 0.47 -6.52 -6.52
N SER A 92 -0.62 -5.85 -6.17
CA SER A 92 -1.05 -5.70 -4.78
C SER A 92 -2.01 -6.83 -4.43
N THR A 93 -1.93 -7.30 -3.19
CA THR A 93 -2.93 -8.19 -2.61
C THR A 93 -4.14 -7.35 -2.21
N ILE A 94 -5.28 -7.60 -2.84
CA ILE A 94 -6.55 -7.02 -2.44
C ILE A 94 -7.09 -7.87 -1.30
N VAL A 95 -7.33 -7.25 -0.15
CA VAL A 95 -7.96 -7.96 0.96
C VAL A 95 -9.47 -7.75 0.79
N ASN A 96 -10.17 -8.79 0.34
CA ASN A 96 -11.61 -8.86 0.52
C ASN A 96 -11.84 -8.93 2.03
N GLN A 97 -12.21 -7.80 2.64
CA GLN A 97 -12.60 -7.77 4.05
C GLN A 97 -13.65 -8.86 4.25
N LEU A 98 -13.33 -9.85 5.10
CA LEU A 98 -14.34 -10.75 5.63
C LEU A 98 -15.42 -9.87 6.25
N GLN A 99 -16.67 -10.07 5.87
CA GLN A 99 -17.81 -9.53 6.62
C GLN A 99 -17.63 -10.00 8.07
N GLU A 100 -17.27 -9.08 8.97
CA GLU A 100 -17.78 -9.17 10.33
C GLU A 100 -19.28 -8.92 10.18
N ASP A 101 -20.02 -10.02 9.99
CA ASP A 101 -21.46 -10.04 10.15
C ASP A 101 -21.71 -9.73 11.63
N ASP A 102 -21.94 -8.46 11.94
CA ASP A 102 -22.46 -8.04 13.24
C ASP A 102 -23.81 -8.73 13.44
N GLU A 103 -23.77 -9.83 14.19
CA GLU A 103 -24.89 -10.50 14.81
C GLU A 103 -25.43 -9.60 15.94
N GLU A 104 -26.04 -8.47 15.57
CA GLU A 104 -26.89 -7.69 16.49
C GLU A 104 -28.35 -8.01 16.17
N LYS A 105 -28.80 -9.18 16.67
CA LYS A 105 -30.22 -9.46 16.81
C LYS A 105 -30.65 -9.14 18.24
N GLU A 106 -31.57 -8.18 18.29
CA GLU A 106 -32.49 -7.80 19.37
C GLU A 106 -32.96 -8.96 20.26
#